data_AF-A0A137SL76-F1
#
_entry.id   AF-A0A137SL76-F1
#
_cell.length_a   1.000
_cell.length_b   1.000
_cell.length_c   1.000
_cell.angle_alpha   90.00
_cell.angle_beta   90.00
_cell.angle_gamma   90.00
#
_symmetry.space_group_name_H-M   'P 1'
#
loop_
_entity.id
_entity.type
_entity.pdbx_description
1 polymer ?
#
loop_
_entity_poly.entity_id
_entity_poly.type
_entity_poly.pdbx_seq_one_letter_code
_entity_poly.pdbx_strand_id
1 'polypeptide(L)'
;MSTSTSTNKNSLVYVQASKGSFNDAAITQLFSLKPKLRAGVTFSGTPKNAFKLADENNQLAFAAVTNSTIKGNLVQASVKAVQEYRIIDVKALISMPIEMCVLMNTDDIKKNNEIKYIASHPAALKQIYKWKTSLNVEEISVPEGTAAAAEKVSQNKYPAGTAAIGSCVLESTYPHLAVVAKGVQDNKNNNTTFLLAKVEKRDILLTELEARTELNKAISSSINITEK
;
A
#
# COMPACT_ATOMS: atom_id res chain seq x y z
N MET A 1 33.66 -28.31 -1.42
CA MET A 1 32.55 -28.18 -2.38
C MET A 1 31.71 -26.98 -1.96
N SER A 2 31.97 -25.82 -2.57
CA SER A 2 31.23 -24.59 -2.28
C SER A 2 30.00 -24.54 -3.17
N THR A 3 28.82 -24.82 -2.61
CA THR A 3 27.55 -24.66 -3.31
C THR A 3 27.25 -23.16 -3.44
N SER A 4 27.59 -22.58 -4.59
CA SER A 4 27.14 -21.24 -4.96
C SER A 4 25.63 -21.27 -5.13
N THR A 5 24.90 -20.64 -4.20
CA THR A 5 23.49 -20.34 -4.39
C THR A 5 23.36 -19.32 -5.52
N SER A 6 23.03 -19.81 -6.71
CA SER A 6 22.62 -18.99 -7.85
C SER A 6 21.37 -18.20 -7.47
N THR A 7 21.55 -16.97 -6.99
CA THR A 7 20.46 -15.99 -6.90
C THR A 7 19.99 -15.70 -8.33
N ASN A 8 18.77 -16.14 -8.64
CA ASN A 8 18.15 -15.97 -9.95
C ASN A 8 18.10 -14.48 -10.30
N LYS A 9 18.92 -14.06 -11.26
CA LYS A 9 19.27 -12.66 -11.54
C LYS A 9 18.12 -11.83 -12.17
N ASN A 10 16.89 -12.37 -12.22
CA ASN A 10 15.76 -11.80 -12.96
C ASN A 10 14.40 -11.88 -12.24
N SER A 11 14.36 -12.22 -10.94
CA SER A 11 13.09 -12.24 -10.19
C SER A 11 12.62 -10.82 -9.89
N LEU A 12 11.37 -10.52 -10.26
CA LEU A 12 10.73 -9.22 -10.09
C LEU A 12 9.41 -9.39 -9.33
N VAL A 13 9.03 -8.39 -8.55
CA VAL A 13 7.73 -8.29 -7.89
C VAL A 13 7.03 -7.02 -8.35
N TYR A 14 5.82 -7.17 -8.87
CA TYR A 14 4.92 -6.07 -9.17
C TYR A 14 4.17 -5.68 -7.91
N VAL A 15 4.53 -4.54 -7.35
CA VAL A 15 4.02 -4.04 -6.07
C VAL A 15 2.91 -3.03 -6.33
N GLN A 16 1.76 -3.24 -5.70
CA GLN A 16 0.69 -2.26 -5.66
C GLN A 16 1.19 -0.94 -5.05
N ALA A 17 0.56 0.13 -5.55
CA ALA A 17 0.82 1.54 -5.29
C ALA A 17 2.15 1.99 -5.88
N SER A 18 2.76 3.00 -5.27
CA SER A 18 3.98 3.66 -5.71
C SER A 18 5.03 3.67 -4.60
N LYS A 19 6.24 4.12 -4.93
CA LYS A 19 7.33 4.30 -3.97
C LYS A 19 6.89 5.19 -2.80
N GLY A 20 7.31 4.83 -1.58
CA GLY A 20 6.94 5.52 -0.33
C GLY A 20 5.53 5.19 0.19
N SER A 21 4.75 4.37 -0.51
CA SER A 21 3.46 3.89 -0.02
C SER A 21 3.61 2.89 1.13
N PHE A 22 2.49 2.54 1.78
CA PHE A 22 2.49 1.45 2.78
C PHE A 22 2.88 0.09 2.17
N ASN A 23 2.61 -0.12 0.87
CA ASN A 23 3.03 -1.33 0.16
C ASN A 23 4.56 -1.39 -0.01
N ASP A 24 5.21 -0.26 -0.25
CA ASP A 24 6.67 -0.16 -0.32
C ASP A 24 7.32 -0.50 1.05
N ALA A 25 6.77 0.07 2.13
CA ALA A 25 7.20 -0.27 3.48
C ALA A 25 7.03 -1.76 3.79
N ALA A 26 5.87 -2.34 3.43
CA ALA A 26 5.56 -3.74 3.68
C ALA A 26 6.46 -4.70 2.88
N ILE A 27 6.73 -4.45 1.59
CA ILE A 27 7.61 -5.31 0.80
C ILE A 27 9.06 -5.23 1.28
N THR A 28 9.51 -4.03 1.66
CA THR A 28 10.85 -3.82 2.23
C THR A 28 11.00 -4.60 3.55
N GLN A 29 10.01 -4.51 4.43
CA GLN A 29 10.01 -5.28 5.68
C GLN A 29 9.94 -6.78 5.43
N LEU A 30 9.12 -7.24 4.48
CA LEU A 30 9.03 -8.65 4.12
C LEU A 30 10.38 -9.19 3.62
N PHE A 31 11.09 -8.46 2.76
CA PHE A 31 12.40 -8.88 2.26
C PHE A 31 13.48 -8.85 3.34
N SER A 32 13.38 -7.95 4.33
CA SER A 32 14.24 -7.97 5.51
C SER A 32 14.02 -9.23 6.35
N LEU A 33 12.76 -9.57 6.63
CA LEU A 33 12.38 -10.74 7.42
C LEU A 33 12.60 -12.07 6.68
N LYS A 34 12.45 -12.08 5.36
CA LYS A 34 12.57 -13.27 4.50
C LYS A 34 13.53 -12.98 3.34
N PRO A 35 14.86 -12.92 3.56
CA PRO A 35 15.83 -12.57 2.53
C PRO A 35 15.81 -13.48 1.29
N LYS A 36 15.39 -14.74 1.45
CA LYS A 36 15.23 -15.70 0.34
C LYS A 36 14.15 -15.29 -0.68
N LEU A 37 13.22 -14.42 -0.30
CA LEU A 37 12.17 -13.90 -1.18
C LEU A 37 12.57 -12.60 -1.89
N ARG A 38 13.76 -12.05 -1.59
CA ARG A 38 14.19 -10.76 -2.13
C ARG A 38 14.28 -10.79 -3.65
N ALA A 39 13.70 -9.77 -4.27
CA ALA A 39 13.61 -9.60 -5.71
C ALA A 39 13.64 -8.11 -6.09
N GLY A 40 13.77 -7.80 -7.38
CA GLY A 40 13.54 -6.45 -7.88
C GLY A 40 12.08 -6.04 -7.65
N VAL A 41 11.81 -4.74 -7.49
CA VAL A 41 10.45 -4.21 -7.28
C VAL A 41 10.10 -3.26 -8.41
N THR A 42 8.89 -3.38 -8.94
CA THR A 42 8.28 -2.41 -9.85
C THR A 42 6.90 -2.03 -9.35
N PHE A 43 6.62 -0.75 -9.26
CA PHE A 43 5.35 -0.21 -8.77
C PHE A 43 4.30 -0.18 -9.88
N SER A 44 3.07 -0.62 -9.58
CA SER A 44 2.01 -0.83 -10.58
C SER A 44 0.73 -0.02 -10.31
N GLY A 45 0.70 0.80 -9.25
CA GLY A 45 -0.45 1.63 -8.90
C GLY A 45 -1.58 0.85 -8.22
N THR A 46 -2.27 -0.04 -8.93
CA THR A 46 -3.46 -0.74 -8.42
C THR A 46 -3.21 -2.25 -8.21
N PRO A 47 -4.00 -2.94 -7.34
CA PRO A 47 -3.94 -4.40 -7.24
C PRO A 47 -4.15 -5.10 -8.58
N LYS A 48 -5.13 -4.64 -9.38
CA LYS A 48 -5.44 -5.20 -10.70
C LYS A 48 -4.24 -5.09 -11.65
N ASN A 49 -3.56 -3.94 -11.69
CA ASN A 49 -2.37 -3.77 -12.54
C ASN A 49 -1.19 -4.62 -12.05
N ALA A 50 -0.99 -4.71 -10.73
CA ALA A 50 0.04 -5.59 -10.17
C ALA A 50 -0.21 -7.05 -10.57
N PHE A 51 -1.47 -7.50 -10.53
CA PHE A 51 -1.85 -8.86 -10.91
C PHE A 51 -1.68 -9.10 -12.41
N LYS A 52 -2.16 -8.16 -13.25
CA LYS A 52 -1.99 -8.17 -14.70
C LYS A 52 -0.52 -8.30 -15.10
N LEU A 53 0.35 -7.43 -14.59
CA LEU A 53 1.75 -7.42 -14.96
C LEU A 53 2.50 -8.67 -14.44
N ALA A 54 2.14 -9.16 -13.25
CA ALA A 54 2.72 -10.39 -12.71
C ALA A 54 2.33 -11.62 -13.55
N ASP A 55 1.10 -11.69 -14.02
CA ASP A 55 0.64 -12.72 -14.96
C ASP A 55 1.38 -12.62 -16.30
N GLU A 56 1.31 -11.47 -16.96
CA GLU A 56 1.90 -11.21 -18.29
C GLU A 56 3.42 -11.45 -18.35
N ASN A 57 4.13 -11.23 -17.25
CA ASN A 57 5.59 -11.35 -17.20
C ASN A 57 6.06 -12.62 -16.44
N ASN A 58 5.13 -13.49 -16.07
CA ASN A 58 5.41 -14.68 -15.28
C ASN A 58 6.14 -14.40 -13.93
N GLN A 59 5.81 -13.29 -13.27
CA GLN A 59 6.40 -12.82 -12.00
C GLN A 59 5.41 -12.91 -10.83
N LEU A 60 5.77 -12.33 -9.68
CA LEU A 60 4.93 -12.26 -8.48
C LEU A 60 4.22 -10.90 -8.36
N ALA A 61 3.03 -10.91 -7.78
CA ALA A 61 2.30 -9.71 -7.40
C ALA A 61 2.34 -9.50 -5.87
N PHE A 62 2.39 -8.24 -5.45
CA PHE A 62 2.31 -7.85 -4.06
C PHE A 62 1.22 -6.79 -3.84
N ALA A 63 0.21 -7.11 -3.04
CA ALA A 63 -0.95 -6.24 -2.84
C ALA A 63 -1.45 -6.24 -1.40
N ALA A 64 -2.06 -5.13 -0.96
CA ALA A 64 -2.79 -5.06 0.30
C ALA A 64 -4.09 -5.86 0.16
N VAL A 65 -4.34 -6.81 1.05
CA VAL A 65 -5.50 -7.72 0.94
C VAL A 65 -6.50 -7.56 2.07
N THR A 66 -6.03 -7.21 3.28
CA THR A 66 -6.91 -6.86 4.40
C THR A 66 -6.50 -5.59 5.09
N ASN A 67 -7.45 -4.88 5.67
CA ASN A 67 -7.21 -3.80 6.62
C ASN A 67 -8.26 -3.86 7.76
N SER A 68 -7.82 -3.72 9.01
CA SER A 68 -8.68 -3.87 10.19
C SER A 68 -9.75 -2.79 10.36
N THR A 69 -9.70 -1.69 9.60
CA THR A 69 -10.71 -0.62 9.62
C THR A 69 -11.78 -0.80 8.54
N ILE A 70 -11.69 -1.83 7.69
CA ILE A 70 -12.66 -2.11 6.63
C ILE A 70 -13.69 -3.12 7.14
N LYS A 71 -14.99 -2.87 6.93
CA LYS A 71 -16.04 -3.86 7.25
C LYS A 71 -15.83 -5.13 6.44
N GLY A 72 -15.66 -6.27 7.12
CA GLY A 72 -15.31 -7.55 6.48
C GLY A 72 -13.82 -7.67 6.09
N ASN A 73 -12.99 -6.72 6.53
CA ASN A 73 -11.53 -6.63 6.44
C ASN A 73 -10.92 -6.61 5.03
N LEU A 74 -11.57 -7.14 4.00
CA LEU A 74 -10.98 -7.25 2.66
C LEU A 74 -10.90 -5.90 1.93
N VAL A 75 -9.75 -5.64 1.30
CA VAL A 75 -9.56 -4.48 0.44
C VAL A 75 -10.35 -4.68 -0.87
N GLN A 76 -11.35 -3.84 -1.13
CA GLN A 76 -12.25 -4.01 -2.28
C GLN A 76 -11.53 -4.06 -3.64
N ALA A 77 -10.47 -3.26 -3.81
CA ALA A 77 -9.70 -3.26 -5.05
C ALA A 77 -8.98 -4.60 -5.30
N SER A 78 -8.59 -5.30 -4.23
CA SER A 78 -7.97 -6.62 -4.29
C SER A 78 -9.02 -7.71 -4.53
N VAL A 79 -10.23 -7.57 -3.94
CA VAL A 79 -11.38 -8.43 -4.29
C VAL A 79 -11.68 -8.34 -5.79
N LYS A 80 -11.75 -7.12 -6.35
CA LYS A 80 -11.95 -6.91 -7.79
C LYS A 80 -10.84 -7.53 -8.64
N ALA A 81 -9.59 -7.45 -8.19
CA ALA A 81 -8.48 -8.11 -8.89
C ALA A 81 -8.64 -9.65 -8.87
N VAL A 82 -9.10 -10.24 -7.76
CA VAL A 82 -9.35 -11.69 -7.65
C VAL A 82 -10.52 -12.16 -8.51
N GLN A 83 -11.47 -11.28 -8.86
CA GLN A 83 -12.51 -11.60 -9.84
C GLN A 83 -11.93 -11.91 -11.22
N GLU A 84 -10.85 -11.24 -11.62
CA GLU A 84 -10.22 -11.38 -12.94
C GLU A 84 -9.00 -12.32 -12.94
N TYR A 85 -8.34 -12.48 -11.79
CA TYR A 85 -7.13 -13.28 -11.66
C TYR A 85 -7.26 -14.26 -10.50
N ARG A 86 -6.77 -15.49 -10.68
CA ARG A 86 -6.70 -16.50 -9.62
C ARG A 86 -5.39 -16.42 -8.88
N ILE A 87 -5.44 -16.67 -7.58
CA ILE A 87 -4.24 -16.82 -6.75
C ILE A 87 -3.77 -18.27 -6.89
N ILE A 88 -2.65 -18.47 -7.57
CA ILE A 88 -2.08 -19.80 -7.83
C ILE A 88 -1.28 -20.30 -6.63
N ASP A 89 -0.43 -19.43 -6.09
CA ASP A 89 0.48 -19.80 -5.02
C ASP A 89 0.82 -18.60 -4.14
N VAL A 90 0.59 -18.74 -2.84
CA VAL A 90 0.93 -17.70 -1.86
C VAL A 90 2.35 -17.92 -1.36
N LYS A 91 3.23 -16.96 -1.65
CA LYS A 91 4.63 -17.01 -1.22
C LYS A 91 4.82 -16.47 0.19
N ALA A 92 4.07 -15.44 0.57
CA ALA A 92 4.09 -14.87 1.91
C ALA A 92 2.89 -13.97 2.20
N LEU A 93 2.61 -13.83 3.50
CA LEU A 93 1.83 -12.75 4.07
C LEU A 93 2.72 -11.91 4.99
N ILE A 94 2.45 -10.61 5.05
CA ILE A 94 2.99 -9.72 6.09
C ILE A 94 1.89 -8.78 6.57
N SER A 95 1.75 -8.65 7.88
CA SER A 95 0.86 -7.68 8.51
C SER A 95 1.69 -6.62 9.21
N MET A 96 1.33 -5.35 9.02
CA MET A 96 1.99 -4.24 9.70
C MET A 96 0.99 -3.20 10.21
N PRO A 97 1.29 -2.53 11.33
CA PRO A 97 0.52 -1.39 11.80
C PRO A 97 0.66 -0.23 10.81
N ILE A 98 -0.43 0.51 10.62
CA ILE A 98 -0.50 1.69 9.79
C ILE A 98 -0.48 2.93 10.68
N GLU A 99 0.63 3.65 10.62
CA GLU A 99 0.77 4.98 11.17
C GLU A 99 0.65 6.02 10.06
N MET A 100 -0.34 6.92 10.17
CA MET A 100 -0.53 8.00 9.23
C MET A 100 0.18 9.26 9.74
N CYS A 101 1.07 9.79 8.90
CA CYS A 101 1.78 11.03 9.10
C CYS A 101 1.17 12.16 8.25
N VAL A 102 1.29 13.39 8.74
CA VAL A 102 0.94 14.63 8.05
C VAL A 102 2.22 15.25 7.54
N LEU A 103 2.29 15.48 6.23
CA LEU A 103 3.48 16.00 5.57
C LEU A 103 3.16 17.33 4.90
N MET A 104 3.92 18.37 5.21
CA MET A 104 3.76 19.69 4.57
C MET A 104 4.96 19.99 3.69
N ASN A 105 4.75 20.86 2.70
CA ASN A 105 5.85 21.40 1.92
C ASN A 105 6.75 22.25 2.84
N THR A 106 8.07 22.09 2.75
CA THR A 106 9.02 22.85 3.58
C THR A 106 8.93 24.37 3.38
N ASP A 107 8.48 24.83 2.21
CA ASP A 107 8.29 26.25 1.96
C ASP A 107 7.05 26.81 2.66
N ASP A 108 5.98 26.01 2.78
CA ASP A 108 4.82 26.37 3.59
C ASP A 108 5.19 26.46 5.08
N ILE A 109 6.01 25.52 5.56
CA ILE A 109 6.51 25.54 6.95
C ILE A 109 7.33 26.81 7.20
N LYS A 110 8.28 27.14 6.31
CA LYS A 110 9.11 28.36 6.45
C LYS A 110 8.28 29.65 6.46
N LYS A 111 7.16 29.66 5.75
CA LYS A 111 6.24 30.81 5.67
C LYS A 111 5.22 30.84 6.81
N ASN A 112 5.26 29.88 7.74
CA ASN A 112 4.26 29.69 8.79
C ASN A 112 2.83 29.59 8.23
N ASN A 113 2.66 28.95 7.07
CA ASN A 113 1.34 28.70 6.52
C ASN A 113 0.62 27.64 7.36
N GLU A 114 -0.59 27.95 7.80
CA GLU A 114 -1.47 26.98 8.46
C GLU A 114 -1.94 25.90 7.47
N ILE A 115 -2.28 24.72 8.00
CA ILE A 115 -2.92 23.68 7.20
C ILE A 115 -4.36 24.12 6.90
N LYS A 116 -4.66 24.30 5.62
CA LYS A 116 -5.99 24.64 5.10
C LYS A 116 -6.61 23.48 4.30
N TYR A 117 -5.74 22.68 3.67
CA TYR A 117 -6.14 21.57 2.82
C TYR A 117 -5.41 20.30 3.23
N ILE A 118 -6.08 19.16 3.08
CA ILE A 118 -5.48 17.84 3.25
C ILE A 118 -5.66 16.98 2.01
N ALA A 119 -4.57 16.51 1.42
CA ALA A 119 -4.56 15.70 0.21
C ALA A 119 -4.20 14.25 0.53
N SER A 120 -5.07 13.31 0.15
CA SER A 120 -4.75 11.87 0.26
C SER A 120 -5.74 10.99 -0.50
N HIS A 121 -5.51 9.68 -0.43
CA HIS A 121 -6.46 8.69 -0.91
C HIS A 121 -7.75 8.71 -0.06
N PRO A 122 -8.96 8.54 -0.65
CA PRO A 122 -10.23 8.56 0.08
C PRO A 122 -10.27 7.62 1.30
N ALA A 123 -9.64 6.44 1.18
CA ALA A 123 -9.59 5.49 2.30
C ALA A 123 -8.74 5.99 3.49
N ALA A 124 -7.70 6.79 3.24
CA ALA A 124 -6.88 7.39 4.30
C ALA A 124 -7.60 8.59 4.93
N LEU A 125 -8.23 9.46 4.12
CA LEU A 125 -9.00 10.60 4.60
C LEU A 125 -10.15 10.18 5.54
N LYS A 126 -10.78 9.03 5.28
CA LYS A 126 -11.83 8.46 6.14
C LYS A 126 -11.31 7.96 7.49
N GLN A 127 -10.01 7.75 7.65
CA GLN A 127 -9.40 7.18 8.86
C GLN A 127 -8.83 8.23 9.81
N ILE A 128 -8.94 9.52 9.48
CA ILE A 128 -8.38 10.64 10.24
C ILE A 128 -9.47 11.65 10.63
N TYR A 129 -10.71 11.18 10.81
CA TYR A 129 -11.86 12.03 11.02
C TYR A 129 -11.69 12.94 12.23
N LYS A 130 -11.33 12.39 13.40
CA LYS A 130 -11.21 13.19 14.63
C LYS A 130 -10.16 14.30 14.47
N TRP A 131 -9.03 13.97 13.84
CA TRP A 131 -7.95 14.92 13.63
C TRP A 131 -8.35 16.03 12.65
N LYS A 132 -8.89 15.69 11.46
CA LYS A 132 -9.23 16.70 10.45
C LYS A 132 -10.37 17.62 10.89
N THR A 133 -11.37 17.11 11.62
CA THR A 133 -12.50 17.94 12.09
C THR A 133 -12.06 18.95 13.15
N SER A 134 -10.96 18.69 13.87
CA SER A 134 -10.40 19.65 14.83
C SER A 134 -9.70 20.86 14.18
N LEU A 135 -9.39 20.77 12.88
CA LEU A 135 -8.64 21.80 12.13
C LEU A 135 -9.48 22.57 11.11
N ASN A 136 -10.74 22.18 10.88
CA ASN A 136 -11.62 22.78 9.85
C ASN A 136 -10.97 22.89 8.45
N VAL A 137 -10.32 21.80 8.02
CA VAL A 137 -9.59 21.72 6.73
C VAL A 137 -10.46 21.17 5.60
N GLU A 138 -10.17 21.58 4.37
CA GLU A 138 -10.79 21.05 3.16
C GLU A 138 -10.06 19.79 2.65
N GLU A 139 -10.80 18.83 2.09
CA GLU A 139 -10.25 17.58 1.57
C GLU A 139 -9.99 17.62 0.07
N ILE A 140 -8.79 17.22 -0.33
CA ILE A 140 -8.41 16.98 -1.72
C ILE A 140 -8.29 15.46 -1.92
N SER A 141 -9.25 14.88 -2.64
CA SER A 141 -9.26 13.45 -2.96
C SER A 141 -8.24 13.13 -4.05
N VAL A 142 -7.33 12.18 -3.75
CA VAL A 142 -6.31 11.67 -4.68
C VAL A 142 -6.44 10.14 -4.82
N PRO A 143 -7.31 9.66 -5.73
CA PRO A 143 -7.57 8.22 -5.91
C PRO A 143 -6.33 7.39 -6.26
N GLU A 144 -5.28 8.01 -6.78
CA GLU A 144 -4.03 7.34 -7.14
C GLU A 144 -3.23 6.86 -5.92
N GLY A 145 -3.45 7.43 -4.72
CA GLY A 145 -2.84 6.96 -3.48
C GLY A 145 -2.26 8.06 -2.59
N THR A 146 -1.87 7.67 -1.37
CA THR A 146 -1.24 8.57 -0.37
C THR A 146 0.11 9.11 -0.85
N ALA A 147 0.92 8.26 -1.47
CA ALA A 147 2.21 8.67 -2.04
C ALA A 147 2.06 9.64 -3.22
N ALA A 148 1.06 9.42 -4.10
CA ALA A 148 0.75 10.36 -5.18
C ALA A 148 0.30 11.73 -4.67
N ALA A 149 -0.44 11.77 -3.56
CA ALA A 149 -0.82 13.03 -2.92
C ALA A 149 0.41 13.76 -2.35
N ALA A 150 1.29 13.04 -1.66
CA ALA A 150 2.54 13.58 -1.14
C ALA A 150 3.47 14.10 -2.25
N GLU A 151 3.58 13.38 -3.36
CA GLU A 151 4.31 13.84 -4.54
C GLU A 151 3.75 15.17 -5.07
N LYS A 152 2.42 15.29 -5.22
CA LYS A 152 1.78 16.52 -5.69
C LYS A 152 2.00 17.70 -4.71
N VAL A 153 1.95 17.46 -3.40
CA VAL A 153 2.30 18.48 -2.37
C VAL A 153 3.78 18.87 -2.44
N SER A 154 4.68 17.90 -2.60
CA SER A 154 6.12 18.14 -2.73
C SER A 154 6.48 19.03 -3.92
N GLN A 155 5.70 18.90 -5.01
CA GLN A 155 5.87 19.63 -6.26
C GLN A 155 5.08 20.95 -6.30
N ASN A 156 4.49 21.39 -5.18
CA ASN A 156 3.65 22.59 -5.11
C ASN A 156 2.50 22.60 -6.15
N LYS A 157 1.91 21.43 -6.43
CA LYS A 157 0.77 21.30 -7.36
C LYS A 157 -0.59 21.60 -6.71
N TYR A 158 -0.60 21.89 -5.42
CA TYR A 158 -1.79 22.26 -4.65
C TYR A 158 -1.61 23.64 -4.01
N PRO A 159 -2.70 24.31 -3.59
CA PRO A 159 -2.61 25.61 -2.91
C PRO A 159 -1.71 25.57 -1.68
N ALA A 160 -1.11 26.71 -1.34
CA ALA A 160 -0.32 26.86 -0.13
C ALA A 160 -1.12 26.48 1.14
N GLY A 161 -0.45 25.81 2.08
CA GLY A 161 -1.10 25.25 3.27
C GLY A 161 -1.77 23.89 2.99
N THR A 162 -1.43 23.22 1.90
CA THR A 162 -1.86 21.83 1.67
C THR A 162 -0.89 20.86 2.35
N ALA A 163 -1.42 20.02 3.23
CA ALA A 163 -0.69 18.88 3.78
C ALA A 163 -1.08 17.57 3.08
N ALA A 164 -0.13 16.66 2.87
CA ALA A 164 -0.41 15.29 2.45
C ALA A 164 -0.57 14.37 3.66
N ILE A 165 -1.46 13.38 3.54
CA ILE A 165 -1.61 12.31 4.54
C ILE A 165 -1.08 11.00 3.96
N GLY A 166 -0.15 10.34 4.66
CA GLY A 166 0.46 9.10 4.18
C GLY A 166 1.43 8.45 5.15
N SER A 167 2.33 7.61 4.63
CA SER A 167 3.39 6.99 5.44
C SER A 167 4.47 8.02 5.80
N CYS A 168 5.08 7.90 6.97
CA CYS A 168 6.12 8.82 7.41
C CYS A 168 7.39 8.75 6.53
N VAL A 169 7.62 7.62 5.85
CA VAL A 169 8.76 7.46 4.92
C VAL A 169 8.70 8.43 3.74
N LEU A 170 7.54 9.03 3.47
CA LEU A 170 7.34 9.98 2.38
C LEU A 170 8.23 11.22 2.48
N GLU A 171 8.59 11.66 3.69
CA GLU A 171 9.53 12.77 3.93
C GLU A 171 10.91 12.49 3.31
N SER A 172 11.38 11.24 3.40
CA SER A 172 12.63 10.81 2.77
C SER A 172 12.47 10.38 1.31
N THR A 173 11.23 10.19 0.85
CA THR A 173 10.93 9.69 -0.51
C THR A 173 10.82 10.84 -1.51
N TYR A 174 10.18 11.94 -1.12
CA TYR A 174 9.93 13.09 -1.98
C TYR A 174 10.63 14.33 -1.42
N PRO A 175 11.25 15.17 -2.28
CA PRO A 175 11.93 16.38 -1.83
C PRO A 175 10.94 17.38 -1.24
N HIS A 176 11.42 18.34 -0.46
CA HIS A 176 10.59 19.45 0.07
C HIS A 176 9.40 19.03 0.92
N LEU A 177 9.35 17.80 1.44
CA LEU A 177 8.35 17.41 2.45
C LEU A 177 9.01 17.35 3.82
N ALA A 178 8.24 17.71 4.85
CA ALA A 178 8.59 17.41 6.23
C ALA A 178 7.36 16.92 6.99
N VAL A 179 7.57 15.97 7.90
CA VAL A 179 6.52 15.46 8.80
C VAL A 179 6.24 16.51 9.87
N VAL A 180 4.99 16.99 9.93
CA VAL A 180 4.53 17.98 10.93
C VAL A 180 3.66 17.36 12.01
N ALA A 181 3.09 16.18 11.77
CA ALA A 181 2.38 15.40 12.79
C ALA A 181 2.45 13.90 12.47
N LYS A 182 2.40 13.07 13.51
CA LYS A 182 2.44 11.60 13.39
C LYS A 182 1.23 10.97 14.05
N GLY A 183 0.87 9.79 13.58
CA GLY A 183 -0.18 8.99 14.18
C GLY A 183 -1.54 9.67 14.19
N VAL A 184 -1.96 10.34 13.11
CA VAL A 184 -3.23 11.07 13.06
C VAL A 184 -4.47 10.20 12.81
N GLN A 185 -4.29 8.90 12.54
CA GLN A 185 -5.38 7.95 12.36
C GLN A 185 -6.21 7.78 13.65
N ASP A 186 -7.52 7.65 13.47
CA ASP A 186 -8.52 7.51 14.53
C ASP A 186 -8.37 6.20 15.30
N ASN A 187 -8.10 5.10 14.58
CA ASN A 187 -7.89 3.78 15.17
C ASN A 187 -6.38 3.49 15.27
N LYS A 188 -5.87 3.35 16.49
CA LYS A 188 -4.45 3.00 16.73
C LYS A 188 -4.13 1.53 16.48
N ASN A 189 -5.16 0.67 16.48
CA ASN A 189 -5.07 -0.75 16.13
C ASN A 189 -5.34 -0.99 14.62
N ASN A 190 -4.87 -0.07 13.79
CA ASN A 190 -5.00 -0.14 12.33
C ASN A 190 -3.89 -1.03 11.76
N ASN A 191 -4.26 -2.19 11.24
CA ASN A 191 -3.32 -3.15 10.67
C ASN A 191 -3.72 -3.48 9.25
N THR A 192 -2.73 -3.52 8.35
CA THR A 192 -2.93 -3.97 6.97
C THR A 192 -2.11 -5.23 6.73
N THR A 193 -2.74 -6.24 6.10
CA THR A 193 -2.05 -7.44 5.63
C THR A 193 -1.84 -7.36 4.13
N PHE A 194 -0.65 -7.72 3.70
CA PHE A 194 -0.22 -7.75 2.32
C PHE A 194 0.11 -9.18 1.90
N LEU A 195 -0.21 -9.49 0.65
CA LEU A 195 -0.04 -10.79 0.04
C LEU A 195 1.03 -10.70 -1.04
N LEU A 196 2.04 -11.57 -0.98
CA LEU A 196 2.94 -11.88 -2.08
C LEU A 196 2.51 -13.20 -2.72
N ALA A 197 2.11 -13.19 -3.99
CA ALA A 197 1.59 -14.38 -4.64
C ALA A 197 1.92 -14.47 -6.13
N LYS A 198 1.91 -15.71 -6.62
CA LYS A 198 1.76 -16.00 -8.04
C LYS A 198 0.28 -15.92 -8.40
N VAL A 199 -0.03 -15.24 -9.49
CA VAL A 199 -1.39 -15.10 -10.00
C VAL A 199 -1.45 -15.49 -11.48
N GLU A 200 -2.64 -15.81 -11.95
CA GLU A 200 -2.93 -16.15 -13.34
C GLU A 200 -4.26 -15.52 -13.77
N LYS A 201 -4.35 -15.02 -15.01
CA LYS A 201 -5.62 -14.49 -15.53
C LYS A 201 -6.67 -15.60 -15.68
N ARG A 202 -7.93 -15.29 -15.36
CA ARG A 202 -9.04 -16.22 -15.56
C ARG A 202 -9.68 -16.04 -16.93
N ASP A 203 -10.17 -17.14 -17.49
CA ASP A 203 -11.08 -17.10 -18.65
C ASP A 203 -12.49 -16.64 -18.24
N ILE A 204 -12.93 -17.04 -17.05
CA ILE A 204 -14.26 -16.74 -16.50
C ILE A 204 -14.10 -15.93 -15.20
N LEU A 205 -14.76 -14.77 -15.15
CA LEU A 205 -14.74 -13.91 -13.98
C LEU A 205 -15.51 -14.52 -12.81
N LEU A 206 -14.98 -14.36 -11.60
CA LEU A 206 -15.74 -14.69 -10.40
C LEU A 206 -16.74 -13.58 -10.06
N THR A 207 -17.84 -13.97 -9.44
CA THR A 207 -18.69 -13.04 -8.68
C THR A 207 -17.90 -12.46 -7.49
N GLU A 208 -18.39 -11.36 -6.93
CA GLU A 208 -17.75 -10.75 -5.76
C GLU A 208 -17.69 -11.72 -4.57
N LEU A 209 -18.76 -12.50 -4.33
CA LEU A 209 -18.83 -13.45 -3.23
C LEU A 209 -17.78 -14.57 -3.36
N GLU A 210 -17.63 -15.11 -4.57
CA GLU A 210 -16.62 -16.13 -4.88
C GLU A 210 -15.21 -15.56 -4.73
N ALA A 211 -14.95 -14.35 -5.24
CA ALA A 211 -13.64 -13.70 -5.11
C ALA A 211 -13.26 -13.41 -3.65
N ARG A 212 -14.23 -12.97 -2.82
CA ARG A 212 -14.02 -12.81 -1.38
C ARG A 212 -13.71 -14.14 -0.71
N THR A 213 -14.43 -15.20 -1.08
CA THR A 213 -14.22 -16.54 -0.53
C THR A 213 -12.83 -17.07 -0.86
N GLU A 214 -12.40 -16.94 -2.12
CA GLU A 214 -11.06 -17.34 -2.55
C GLU A 214 -9.97 -16.54 -1.85
N LEU A 215 -10.09 -15.21 -1.80
CA LEU A 215 -9.11 -14.35 -1.15
C LEU A 215 -8.96 -14.68 0.35
N ASN A 216 -10.07 -14.89 1.05
CA ASN A 216 -10.04 -15.35 2.43
C ASN A 216 -9.35 -16.71 2.58
N LYS A 217 -9.64 -17.67 1.69
CA LYS A 217 -8.98 -18.98 1.70
C LYS A 217 -7.46 -18.86 1.51
N ALA A 218 -7.01 -18.01 0.58
CA ALA A 218 -5.59 -17.76 0.33
C ALA A 218 -4.90 -17.16 1.57
N ILE A 219 -5.57 -16.24 2.26
CA ILE A 219 -5.05 -15.64 3.50
C ILE A 219 -4.97 -16.69 4.61
N SER A 220 -6.05 -17.42 4.91
CA SER A 220 -6.10 -18.37 6.02
C SER A 220 -5.18 -19.58 5.84
N SER A 221 -5.07 -20.10 4.61
CA SER A 221 -4.22 -21.28 4.34
C SER A 221 -2.73 -21.00 4.57
N SER A 222 -2.32 -19.73 4.50
CA SER A 222 -0.92 -19.31 4.65
C SER A 222 -0.51 -19.06 6.11
N ILE A 223 -1.48 -18.78 6.99
CA ILE A 223 -1.23 -18.61 8.43
C ILE A 223 -0.81 -19.95 9.04
N ASN A 224 -1.46 -21.05 8.65
CA ASN A 224 -1.18 -22.40 9.14
C ASN A 224 0.18 -22.99 8.71
N ILE A 225 0.91 -22.33 7.80
CA ILE A 225 2.24 -22.77 7.33
C ILE A 225 3.36 -22.09 8.13
N THR A 226 3.07 -20.99 8.85
CA THR A 226 4.10 -20.22 9.58
C THR A 226 4.29 -20.69 11.03
N GLU A 227 3.46 -21.63 11.51
CA GLU A 227 3.54 -22.25 12.84
C GLU A 227 4.16 -23.67 12.83
N LYS A 228 4.76 -24.10 11.72
CA LYS A 228 5.58 -25.31 11.62
C LYS A 228 6.95 -24.98 11.06
#